data_AF-A0AAV3ENS9-F1
#
_entry.id   AF-A0AAV3ENS9-F1
#
_cell.length_a   1.000
_cell.length_b   1.000
_cell.length_c   1.000
_cell.angle_alpha   90.00
_cell.angle_beta   90.00
_cell.angle_gamma   90.00
#
_symmetry.space_group_name_H-M   'P 1'
#
loop_
_entity.id
_entity.type
_entity.pdbx_description
1 polymer ?
#
loop_
_entity_poly.entity_id
_entity_poly.type
_entity_poly.pdbx_seq_one_letter_code
_entity_poly.pdbx_strand_id
1 'polypeptide(L)'
;MKKLSLLLLASTVSSSLFASTLLPVTESNYEKAESDLSFSNITKLVGSNAWFHFPKLTPLDNQTVVRMNRDTIYSGYVADVSKGGTVTIPDTNGRYLSVMIVQNDHYIDQVFTKPGTYEIKSDTDFAMIVARTQIDPNDPSDINNVKRIQNQITVKTNSHNQHKLPNYDLKQLVSLRHKLVDEGKKFGSLNGMQGARGTVDKRMHLYGTALGWGLLPDKNAQYLSYYSQGQAADATKCITATYKQPPVTGNGFYSITIYNKEGWIANERSVLNKNNLKFNQDGSFTVNYGNCPENAINHVPVTDNWDMLMRVYEPDMNALKQYKLPKVTVK
;
A
#
# COMPACT_ATOMS: atom_id res chain seq x y z
N MET A 1 -22.92 65.59 -52.89
CA MET A 1 -22.18 64.32 -52.75
C MET A 1 -21.94 64.06 -51.26
N LYS A 2 -22.73 63.17 -50.66
CA LYS A 2 -22.61 62.72 -49.26
C LYS A 2 -21.49 61.68 -49.19
N LYS A 3 -20.52 61.83 -48.29
CA LYS A 3 -19.63 60.73 -47.87
C LYS A 3 -19.95 60.38 -46.42
N LEU A 4 -20.39 59.14 -46.25
CA LEU A 4 -20.80 58.48 -45.02
C LEU A 4 -19.53 57.96 -44.34
N SER A 5 -19.29 58.35 -43.08
CA SER A 5 -18.23 57.78 -42.24
C SER A 5 -18.77 56.53 -41.55
N LEU A 6 -18.21 55.36 -41.87
CA LEU A 6 -18.50 54.09 -41.20
C LEU A 6 -17.54 53.94 -40.00
N LEU A 7 -18.05 54.10 -38.78
CA LEU A 7 -17.32 53.70 -37.57
C LEU A 7 -17.43 52.18 -37.42
N LEU A 8 -16.29 51.48 -37.48
CA LEU A 8 -16.16 50.09 -37.09
C LEU A 8 -15.95 50.03 -35.57
N LEU A 9 -16.95 49.59 -34.80
CA LEU A 9 -16.77 49.22 -33.40
C LEU A 9 -16.08 47.84 -33.35
N ALA A 10 -14.81 47.81 -32.98
CA ALA A 10 -14.13 46.57 -32.58
C ALA A 10 -14.48 46.28 -31.13
N SER A 11 -15.45 45.38 -30.90
CA SER A 11 -15.73 44.81 -29.59
C SER A 11 -14.67 43.78 -29.23
N THR A 12 -13.70 44.16 -28.39
CA THR A 12 -12.79 43.22 -27.75
C THR A 12 -13.54 42.47 -26.65
N VAL A 13 -13.87 41.20 -26.91
CA VAL A 13 -14.31 40.29 -25.85
C VAL A 13 -13.07 39.90 -25.06
N SER A 14 -12.83 40.58 -23.94
CA SER A 14 -11.83 40.15 -22.96
C SER A 14 -12.34 38.92 -22.22
N SER A 15 -11.91 37.73 -22.64
CA SER A 15 -12.05 36.51 -21.87
C SER A 15 -11.07 36.56 -20.70
N SER A 16 -11.55 36.99 -19.53
CA SER A 16 -10.82 36.90 -18.26
C SER A 16 -10.70 35.42 -17.87
N LEU A 17 -9.57 34.79 -18.20
CA LEU A 17 -9.14 33.56 -17.56
C LEU A 17 -8.81 33.89 -16.10
N PHE A 18 -9.76 33.72 -15.19
CA PHE A 18 -9.46 33.71 -13.76
C PHE A 18 -8.51 32.53 -13.51
N ALA A 19 -7.26 32.83 -13.16
CA ALA A 19 -6.36 31.83 -12.61
C ALA A 19 -7.03 31.23 -11.37
N SER A 20 -7.37 29.95 -11.41
CA SER A 20 -7.97 29.25 -10.27
C SER A 20 -7.02 29.36 -9.08
N THR A 21 -7.47 30.00 -7.99
CA THR A 21 -6.70 30.08 -6.75
C THR A 21 -6.42 28.66 -6.24
N LEU A 22 -5.17 28.39 -5.88
CA LEU A 22 -4.78 27.10 -5.29
C LEU A 22 -5.28 27.04 -3.85
N LEU A 23 -5.85 25.90 -3.46
CA LEU A 23 -6.25 25.61 -2.08
C LEU A 23 -5.00 25.26 -1.27
N PRO A 24 -4.61 26.04 -0.24
CA PRO A 24 -3.43 25.75 0.55
C PRO A 24 -3.53 24.40 1.27
N VAL A 25 -2.38 23.75 1.44
CA VAL A 25 -2.24 22.48 2.17
C VAL A 25 -1.43 22.72 3.43
N THR A 26 -2.03 22.43 4.57
CA THR A 26 -1.48 22.60 5.91
C THR A 26 -1.59 21.28 6.68
N GLU A 27 -0.95 21.16 7.85
CA GLU A 27 -1.08 19.96 8.68
C GLU A 27 -2.56 19.62 9.02
N SER A 28 -3.44 20.63 9.12
CA SER A 28 -4.85 20.42 9.46
C SER A 28 -5.70 19.80 8.35
N ASN A 29 -5.27 19.85 7.08
CA ASN A 29 -5.99 19.23 5.96
C ASN A 29 -5.15 18.22 5.17
N TYR A 30 -3.91 17.96 5.60
CA TYR A 30 -2.96 17.14 4.88
C TYR A 30 -3.49 15.73 4.60
N GLU A 31 -4.06 15.05 5.60
CA GLU A 31 -4.53 13.66 5.45
C GLU A 31 -5.62 13.53 4.39
N LYS A 32 -6.51 14.53 4.36
CA LYS A 32 -7.57 14.64 3.35
C LYS A 32 -6.99 14.94 1.97
N ALA A 33 -6.07 15.90 1.88
CA ALA A 33 -5.47 16.28 0.60
C ALA A 33 -4.62 15.13 -0.02
N GLU A 34 -3.88 14.41 0.81
CA GLU A 34 -3.09 13.23 0.44
C GLU A 34 -4.00 12.08 -0.03
N SER A 35 -5.13 11.87 0.66
CA SER A 35 -6.12 10.87 0.29
C SER A 35 -6.89 11.24 -0.97
N ASP A 36 -7.27 12.51 -1.15
CA ASP A 36 -7.88 13.00 -2.40
C ASP A 36 -6.96 12.81 -3.59
N LEU A 37 -5.66 13.09 -3.44
CA LEU A 37 -4.67 12.83 -4.47
C LEU A 37 -4.59 11.32 -4.79
N SER A 38 -4.56 10.48 -3.76
CA SER A 38 -4.54 9.01 -3.91
C SER A 38 -5.81 8.48 -4.58
N PHE A 39 -6.99 9.00 -4.21
CA PHE A 39 -8.28 8.68 -4.83
C PHE A 39 -8.28 9.08 -6.31
N SER A 40 -7.74 10.27 -6.62
CA SER A 40 -7.64 10.77 -7.99
C SER A 40 -6.82 9.87 -8.91
N ASN A 41 -5.81 9.17 -8.37
CA ASN A 41 -4.98 8.26 -9.15
C ASN A 41 -5.76 7.03 -9.64
N ILE A 42 -6.79 6.61 -8.90
CA ILE A 42 -7.72 5.55 -9.34
C ILE A 42 -8.81 6.13 -10.22
N THR A 43 -9.44 7.25 -9.84
CA THR A 43 -10.58 7.80 -10.61
C THR A 43 -10.18 8.34 -11.97
N LYS A 44 -8.91 8.73 -12.18
CA LYS A 44 -8.39 9.04 -13.53
C LYS A 44 -8.37 7.83 -14.48
N LEU A 45 -8.30 6.62 -13.93
CA LEU A 45 -8.22 5.39 -14.72
C LEU A 45 -9.60 4.84 -15.07
N VAL A 46 -10.56 4.92 -14.15
CA VAL A 46 -11.88 4.24 -14.29
C VAL A 46 -13.08 5.10 -13.89
N GLY A 47 -12.88 6.34 -13.47
CA GLY A 47 -13.92 7.15 -12.83
C GLY A 47 -14.19 6.74 -11.38
N SER A 48 -15.21 7.35 -10.76
CA SER A 48 -15.71 6.91 -9.45
C SER A 48 -16.75 5.81 -9.63
N ASN A 49 -16.94 5.00 -8.59
CA ASN A 49 -17.90 3.90 -8.55
C ASN A 49 -17.62 2.79 -9.57
N ALA A 50 -16.34 2.56 -9.86
CA ALA A 50 -15.86 1.49 -10.72
C ALA A 50 -14.58 0.86 -10.16
N TRP A 51 -14.40 -0.44 -10.41
CA TRP A 51 -13.18 -1.15 -10.03
C TRP A 51 -12.06 -0.89 -11.04
N PHE A 52 -10.89 -0.53 -10.52
CA PHE A 52 -9.64 -0.71 -11.24
C PHE A 52 -8.89 -1.90 -10.63
N HIS A 53 -8.75 -2.98 -11.39
CA HIS A 53 -7.92 -4.12 -11.03
C HIS A 53 -6.54 -3.97 -11.65
N PHE A 54 -5.49 -3.92 -10.82
CA PHE A 54 -4.13 -3.85 -11.36
C PHE A 54 -3.82 -5.15 -12.11
N PRO A 55 -3.28 -5.08 -13.34
CA PRO A 55 -3.25 -6.24 -14.23
C PRO A 55 -2.24 -7.32 -13.82
N LYS A 56 -1.20 -6.94 -13.06
CA LYS A 56 -0.10 -7.80 -12.59
C LYS A 56 0.70 -7.08 -11.51
N LEU A 57 1.67 -7.78 -10.92
CA LEU A 57 2.68 -7.18 -10.05
C LEU A 57 3.44 -6.10 -10.81
N THR A 58 3.77 -5.01 -10.12
CA THR A 58 4.60 -3.95 -10.68
C THR A 58 5.98 -4.50 -11.06
N PRO A 59 6.43 -4.30 -12.31
CA PRO A 59 7.77 -4.67 -12.74
C PRO A 59 8.86 -4.01 -11.90
N LEU A 60 10.01 -4.67 -11.73
CA LEU A 60 11.10 -4.14 -10.90
C LEU A 60 11.71 -2.83 -11.43
N ASP A 61 11.64 -2.62 -12.75
CA ASP A 61 12.09 -1.41 -13.45
C ASP A 61 11.04 -0.28 -13.45
N ASN A 62 9.86 -0.49 -12.87
CA ASN A 62 8.78 0.49 -12.82
C ASN A 62 8.15 0.60 -11.41
N GLN A 63 8.97 0.42 -10.36
CA GLN A 63 8.52 0.59 -8.97
C GLN A 63 8.24 2.07 -8.68
N THR A 64 7.01 2.39 -8.28
CA THR A 64 6.57 3.77 -7.99
C THR A 64 6.40 4.06 -6.50
N VAL A 65 6.43 3.04 -5.66
CA VAL A 65 6.27 3.15 -4.20
C VAL A 65 7.47 2.50 -3.52
N VAL A 66 8.12 3.22 -2.60
CA VAL A 66 9.22 2.66 -1.82
C VAL A 66 8.69 1.53 -0.94
N ARG A 67 9.40 0.41 -0.86
CA ARG A 67 8.97 -0.83 -0.17
C ARG A 67 7.67 -1.44 -0.69
N MET A 68 7.46 -1.48 -2.01
CA MET A 68 6.39 -2.29 -2.61
C MET A 68 6.42 -3.74 -2.11
N ASN A 69 5.24 -4.32 -1.97
CA ASN A 69 5.09 -5.76 -1.73
C ASN A 69 4.94 -6.48 -3.09
N ARG A 70 5.25 -7.77 -3.13
CA ARG A 70 5.00 -8.65 -4.28
C ARG A 70 4.09 -9.83 -3.94
N ASP A 71 3.42 -9.75 -2.81
CA ASP A 71 2.59 -10.83 -2.29
C ASP A 71 1.15 -10.77 -2.77
N THR A 72 0.70 -9.58 -3.17
CA THR A 72 -0.70 -9.32 -3.50
C THR A 72 -0.85 -8.44 -4.74
N ILE A 73 -1.91 -8.69 -5.52
CA ILE A 73 -2.40 -7.81 -6.56
C ILE A 73 -3.49 -6.91 -5.98
N TYR A 74 -3.34 -5.61 -6.24
CA TYR A 74 -4.26 -4.59 -5.76
C TYR A 74 -5.47 -4.41 -6.66
N SER A 75 -6.56 -3.95 -6.06
CA SER A 75 -7.67 -3.33 -6.77
C SER A 75 -8.14 -2.11 -5.97
N GLY A 76 -8.54 -1.05 -6.67
CA GLY A 76 -9.08 0.16 -6.06
C GLY A 76 -10.46 0.47 -6.61
N TYR A 77 -11.36 0.90 -5.74
CA TYR A 77 -12.68 1.42 -6.07
C TYR A 77 -12.95 2.65 -5.21
N VAL A 78 -13.16 3.81 -5.82
CA VAL A 78 -13.53 5.03 -5.09
C VAL A 78 -15.04 5.15 -5.07
N ALA A 79 -15.63 4.94 -3.89
CA ALA A 79 -17.07 4.87 -3.66
C ALA A 79 -17.61 6.19 -3.11
N ASP A 80 -18.76 6.62 -3.61
CA ASP A 80 -19.61 7.59 -2.92
C ASP A 80 -20.49 6.86 -1.90
N VAL A 81 -20.13 7.01 -0.63
CA VAL A 81 -20.79 6.37 0.53
C VAL A 81 -21.62 7.36 1.35
N SER A 82 -21.86 8.58 0.84
CA SER A 82 -22.67 9.62 1.50
C SER A 82 -24.11 9.20 1.85
N LYS A 83 -24.63 8.16 1.17
CA LYS A 83 -25.94 7.54 1.45
C LYS A 83 -25.83 6.08 1.90
N GLY A 84 -24.65 5.67 2.34
CA GLY A 84 -24.32 4.29 2.70
C GLY A 84 -24.11 3.37 1.50
N GLY A 85 -23.60 2.18 1.79
CA GLY A 85 -23.32 1.16 0.80
C GLY A 85 -22.82 -0.14 1.43
N THR A 86 -22.63 -1.14 0.58
CA THR A 86 -22.12 -2.46 0.97
C THR A 86 -21.02 -2.92 0.04
N VAL A 87 -20.12 -3.75 0.56
CA VAL A 87 -19.15 -4.52 -0.21
C VAL A 87 -19.39 -6.01 0.02
N THR A 88 -19.39 -6.79 -1.06
CA THR A 88 -19.51 -8.25 -1.00
C THR A 88 -18.20 -8.89 -1.40
N ILE A 89 -17.71 -9.80 -0.55
CA ILE A 89 -16.45 -10.51 -0.68
C ILE A 89 -16.75 -11.98 -0.96
N PRO A 90 -16.18 -12.58 -2.02
CA PRO A 90 -16.41 -13.97 -2.37
C PRO A 90 -15.68 -14.92 -1.43
N ASP A 91 -16.09 -16.19 -1.43
CA ASP A 91 -15.23 -17.26 -0.94
C ASP A 91 -14.03 -17.42 -1.88
N THR A 92 -12.84 -17.45 -1.29
CA THR A 92 -11.56 -17.53 -2.00
C THR A 92 -10.95 -18.93 -1.96
N ASN A 93 -11.67 -19.91 -1.42
CA ASN A 93 -11.20 -21.29 -1.20
C ASN A 93 -9.86 -21.30 -0.43
N GLY A 94 -9.80 -20.51 0.65
CA GLY A 94 -8.63 -20.44 1.54
C GLY A 94 -7.49 -19.53 1.06
N ARG A 95 -7.60 -18.87 -0.11
CA ARG A 95 -6.61 -17.86 -0.53
C ARG A 95 -6.78 -16.58 0.28
N TYR A 96 -5.67 -15.93 0.62
CA TYR A 96 -5.73 -14.64 1.30
C TYR A 96 -6.35 -13.54 0.41
N LEU A 97 -7.34 -12.84 0.97
CA LEU A 97 -7.95 -11.63 0.44
C LEU A 97 -8.22 -10.69 1.61
N SER A 98 -7.79 -9.44 1.49
CA SER A 98 -8.22 -8.37 2.40
C SER A 98 -8.87 -7.25 1.62
N VAL A 99 -10.03 -6.78 2.08
CA VAL A 99 -10.73 -5.62 1.56
C VAL A 99 -10.75 -4.55 2.65
N MET A 100 -10.02 -3.47 2.41
CA MET A 100 -9.80 -2.36 3.33
C MET A 100 -10.62 -1.16 2.91
N ILE A 101 -11.30 -0.52 3.86
CA ILE A 101 -12.04 0.72 3.63
C ILE A 101 -11.16 1.88 4.11
N VAL A 102 -10.62 2.65 3.17
CA VAL A 102 -9.83 3.86 3.45
C VAL A 102 -10.75 5.07 3.31
N GLN A 103 -11.08 5.73 4.42
CA GLN A 103 -11.88 6.95 4.40
C GLN A 103 -11.10 8.12 3.79
N ASN A 104 -11.79 9.18 3.38
CA ASN A 104 -11.15 10.32 2.72
C ASN A 104 -10.21 11.10 3.64
N ASP A 105 -10.34 10.98 4.96
CA ASP A 105 -9.39 11.51 5.94
C ASP A 105 -8.42 10.43 6.46
N HIS A 106 -8.23 9.35 5.69
CA HIS A 106 -7.27 8.27 5.89
C HIS A 106 -7.51 7.30 7.05
N TYR A 107 -8.60 7.43 7.81
CA TYR A 107 -8.92 6.42 8.81
C TYR A 107 -9.34 5.09 8.16
N ILE A 108 -8.96 3.98 8.82
CA ILE A 108 -9.21 2.63 8.35
C ILE A 108 -9.91 1.86 9.47
N ASP A 109 -11.21 2.09 9.57
CA ASP A 109 -12.05 1.49 10.60
C ASP A 109 -12.36 0.02 10.30
N GLN A 110 -12.39 -0.34 9.01
CA GLN A 110 -12.86 -1.63 8.53
C GLN A 110 -11.84 -2.29 7.59
N VAL A 111 -11.48 -3.53 7.93
CA VAL A 111 -10.78 -4.47 7.06
C VAL A 111 -11.52 -5.79 7.15
N PHE A 112 -11.91 -6.32 5.99
CA PHE A 112 -12.63 -7.57 5.87
C PHE A 112 -11.76 -8.63 5.19
N THR A 113 -11.69 -9.81 5.78
CA THR A 113 -10.86 -10.94 5.27
C THR A 113 -11.65 -12.23 5.08
N LYS A 114 -12.96 -12.21 5.39
CA LYS A 114 -13.86 -13.35 5.29
C LYS A 114 -14.92 -13.11 4.22
N PRO A 115 -15.49 -14.17 3.62
CA PRO A 115 -16.58 -14.03 2.67
C PRO A 115 -17.83 -13.48 3.35
N GLY A 116 -18.60 -12.68 2.59
CA GLY A 116 -19.85 -12.09 3.08
C GLY A 116 -20.13 -10.72 2.48
N THR A 117 -21.30 -10.18 2.81
CA THR A 117 -21.69 -8.81 2.49
C THR A 117 -21.59 -7.96 3.74
N TYR A 118 -20.86 -6.86 3.66
CA TYR A 118 -20.56 -5.97 4.76
C TYR A 118 -21.02 -4.55 4.46
N GLU A 119 -21.59 -3.88 5.46
CA GLU A 119 -21.86 -2.45 5.43
C GLU A 119 -20.55 -1.66 5.44
N ILE A 120 -20.46 -0.65 4.57
CA ILE A 120 -19.37 0.31 4.54
C ILE A 120 -19.72 1.46 5.49
N LYS A 121 -18.96 1.58 6.58
CA LYS A 121 -19.08 2.65 7.57
C LYS A 121 -18.01 3.69 7.28
N SER A 122 -18.43 4.94 7.21
CA SER A 122 -17.57 6.06 6.87
C SER A 122 -18.10 7.34 7.47
N ASP A 123 -17.20 8.15 8.03
CA ASP A 123 -17.48 9.52 8.46
C ASP A 123 -17.26 10.53 7.31
N THR A 124 -16.78 10.06 6.16
CA THR A 124 -16.55 10.86 4.96
C THR A 124 -17.45 10.40 3.81
N ASP A 125 -17.87 11.34 2.95
CA ASP A 125 -18.73 11.04 1.78
C ASP A 125 -18.10 10.09 0.78
N PHE A 126 -16.77 10.14 0.62
CA PHE A 126 -16.02 9.23 -0.24
C PHE A 126 -15.12 8.31 0.58
N ALA A 127 -14.99 7.07 0.13
CA ALA A 127 -14.01 6.12 0.64
C ALA A 127 -13.40 5.34 -0.52
N MET A 128 -12.12 4.96 -0.40
CA MET A 128 -11.50 4.00 -1.31
C MET A 128 -11.57 2.60 -0.70
N ILE A 129 -12.18 1.69 -1.44
CA ILE A 129 -12.20 0.27 -1.15
C ILE A 129 -10.98 -0.33 -1.85
N VAL A 130 -10.05 -0.87 -1.06
CA VAL A 130 -8.79 -1.44 -1.54
C VAL A 130 -8.81 -2.95 -1.30
N ALA A 131 -8.83 -3.73 -2.37
CA ALA A 131 -8.69 -5.18 -2.29
C ALA A 131 -7.23 -5.60 -2.52
N ARG A 132 -6.71 -6.51 -1.69
CA ARG A 132 -5.41 -7.16 -1.86
C ARG A 132 -5.63 -8.65 -2.00
N THR A 133 -5.42 -9.18 -3.20
CA THR A 133 -5.58 -10.62 -3.48
C THR A 133 -4.20 -11.26 -3.56
N GLN A 134 -3.94 -12.28 -2.75
CA GLN A 134 -2.65 -12.98 -2.78
C GLN A 134 -2.39 -13.61 -4.14
N ILE A 135 -1.15 -13.51 -4.63
CA ILE A 135 -0.69 -14.12 -5.88
C ILE A 135 0.47 -15.08 -5.61
N ASP A 136 0.53 -16.18 -6.36
CA ASP A 136 1.74 -16.95 -6.55
C ASP A 136 2.53 -16.42 -7.75
N PRO A 137 3.64 -15.68 -7.52
CA PRO A 137 4.45 -15.16 -8.62
C PRO A 137 5.23 -16.25 -9.37
N ASN A 138 5.32 -17.48 -8.85
CA ASN A 138 6.03 -18.59 -9.50
C ASN A 138 5.13 -19.40 -10.44
N ASP A 139 3.82 -19.21 -10.39
CA ASP A 139 2.86 -19.76 -11.34
C ASP A 139 2.32 -18.65 -12.24
N PRO A 140 2.81 -18.52 -13.50
CA PRO A 140 2.34 -17.50 -14.43
C PRO A 140 0.83 -17.54 -14.70
N SER A 141 0.17 -18.68 -14.48
CA SER A 141 -1.27 -18.85 -14.67
C SER A 141 -2.09 -18.36 -13.48
N ASP A 142 -1.47 -18.18 -12.30
CA ASP A 142 -2.18 -17.84 -11.07
C ASP A 142 -2.84 -16.45 -11.12
N ILE A 143 -2.35 -15.56 -11.98
CA ILE A 143 -3.00 -14.28 -12.25
C ILE A 143 -4.45 -14.45 -12.73
N ASN A 144 -4.79 -15.56 -13.39
CA ASN A 144 -6.17 -15.84 -13.80
C ASN A 144 -7.06 -16.19 -12.60
N ASN A 145 -6.53 -16.90 -11.59
CA ASN A 145 -7.23 -17.14 -10.32
C ASN A 145 -7.47 -15.84 -9.57
N VAL A 146 -6.45 -14.97 -9.52
CA VAL A 146 -6.55 -13.64 -8.91
C VAL A 146 -7.65 -12.82 -9.58
N LYS A 147 -7.64 -12.71 -10.92
CA LYS A 147 -8.67 -11.99 -11.69
C LYS A 147 -10.07 -12.56 -11.46
N ARG A 148 -10.21 -13.88 -11.43
CA ARG A 148 -11.49 -14.55 -11.12
C ARG A 148 -12.03 -14.14 -9.76
N ILE A 149 -11.19 -14.06 -8.73
CA ILE A 149 -11.59 -13.64 -7.38
C ILE A 149 -11.94 -12.15 -7.38
N GLN A 150 -11.09 -11.30 -7.95
CA GLN A 150 -11.29 -9.85 -8.02
C GLN A 150 -12.62 -9.47 -8.70
N ASN A 151 -12.96 -10.14 -9.79
CA ASN A 151 -14.21 -9.90 -10.53
C ASN A 151 -15.49 -10.28 -9.76
N GLN A 152 -15.38 -11.06 -8.68
CA GLN A 152 -16.52 -11.42 -7.82
C GLN A 152 -16.71 -10.45 -6.65
N ILE A 153 -15.78 -9.51 -6.42
CA ILE A 153 -15.93 -8.48 -5.39
C ILE A 153 -16.88 -7.42 -5.93
N THR A 154 -18.02 -7.23 -5.26
CA THR A 154 -19.03 -6.25 -5.70
C THR A 154 -19.24 -5.15 -4.66
N VAL A 155 -19.52 -3.94 -5.15
CA VAL A 155 -19.83 -2.77 -4.32
C VAL A 155 -21.20 -2.26 -4.75
N LYS A 156 -22.06 -1.96 -3.78
CA LYS A 156 -23.38 -1.36 -4.01
C LYS A 156 -23.50 -0.13 -3.13
N THR A 157 -23.59 1.05 -3.73
CA THR A 157 -23.79 2.32 -3.01
C THR A 157 -25.17 2.91 -3.34
N ASN A 158 -25.73 3.64 -2.39
CA ASN A 158 -27.01 4.34 -2.59
C ASN A 158 -26.84 5.73 -3.23
N SER A 159 -25.60 6.12 -3.53
CA SER A 159 -25.23 7.34 -4.22
C SER A 159 -24.05 7.07 -5.18
N HIS A 160 -23.94 7.89 -6.22
CA HIS A 160 -22.98 7.70 -7.32
C HIS A 160 -22.34 9.03 -7.77
N ASN A 161 -22.15 9.97 -6.85
CA ASN A 161 -21.41 11.19 -7.14
C ASN A 161 -19.97 10.84 -7.56
N GLN A 162 -19.36 11.76 -8.30
CA GLN A 162 -17.99 11.62 -8.75
C GLN A 162 -17.04 12.34 -7.79
N HIS A 163 -16.01 11.64 -7.33
CA HIS A 163 -14.89 12.23 -6.62
C HIS A 163 -14.20 13.24 -7.52
N LYS A 164 -13.87 14.41 -6.98
CA LYS A 164 -13.12 15.45 -7.67
C LYS A 164 -11.96 15.85 -6.79
N LEU A 165 -10.75 15.77 -7.32
CA LEU A 165 -9.56 16.31 -6.66
C LEU A 165 -9.72 17.83 -6.53
N PRO A 166 -9.78 18.39 -5.31
CA PRO A 166 -9.72 19.83 -5.11
C PRO A 166 -8.43 20.42 -5.70
N ASN A 167 -8.46 21.69 -6.10
CA ASN A 167 -7.32 22.38 -6.72
C ASN A 167 -6.24 22.74 -5.67
N TYR A 168 -5.67 21.74 -5.00
CA TYR A 168 -4.67 21.90 -3.95
C TYR A 168 -3.36 22.50 -4.49
N ASP A 169 -2.66 23.25 -3.63
CA ASP A 169 -1.25 23.54 -3.84
C ASP A 169 -0.43 22.25 -3.61
N LEU A 170 -0.19 21.53 -4.70
CA LEU A 170 0.55 20.26 -4.67
C LEU A 170 2.01 20.42 -4.23
N LYS A 171 2.61 21.62 -4.35
CA LYS A 171 3.97 21.86 -3.85
C LYS A 171 3.97 21.86 -2.32
N GLN A 172 2.97 22.48 -1.70
CA GLN A 172 2.79 22.44 -0.24
C GLN A 172 2.53 21.02 0.25
N LEU A 173 1.67 20.26 -0.46
CA LEU A 173 1.39 18.86 -0.14
C LEU A 173 2.66 17.99 -0.15
N VAL A 174 3.46 18.07 -1.21
CA VAL A 174 4.73 17.32 -1.31
C VAL A 174 5.74 17.76 -0.26
N SER A 175 5.88 19.07 -0.04
CA SER A 175 6.79 19.60 0.98
C SER A 175 6.41 19.11 2.38
N LEU A 176 5.11 19.10 2.70
CA LEU A 176 4.62 18.62 3.98
C LEU A 176 4.77 17.10 4.12
N ARG A 177 4.52 16.33 3.05
CA ARG A 177 4.80 14.88 3.02
C ARG A 177 6.24 14.60 3.42
N HIS A 178 7.22 15.28 2.81
CA HIS A 178 8.64 15.07 3.12
C HIS A 178 8.95 15.36 4.59
N LYS A 179 8.46 16.50 5.12
CA LYS A 179 8.63 16.86 6.54
C LYS A 179 8.06 15.77 7.47
N LEU A 180 6.82 15.33 7.21
CA LEU A 180 6.15 14.31 8.03
C LEU A 180 6.83 12.93 7.93
N VAL A 181 7.33 12.58 6.74
CA VAL A 181 8.13 11.37 6.52
C VAL A 181 9.42 11.40 7.35
N ASP A 182 10.14 12.52 7.36
CA ASP A 182 11.39 12.66 8.10
C ASP A 182 11.18 12.65 9.62
N GLU A 183 10.06 13.21 10.09
CA GLU A 183 9.67 13.11 11.49
C GLU A 183 9.26 11.69 11.88
N GLY A 184 8.37 11.06 11.11
CA GLY A 184 7.83 9.74 11.41
C GLY A 184 8.89 8.63 11.37
N LYS A 185 9.90 8.73 10.49
CA LYS A 185 11.01 7.77 10.43
C LYS A 185 11.81 7.68 11.74
N LYS A 186 11.82 8.74 12.56
CA LYS A 186 12.54 8.76 13.85
C LYS A 186 11.99 7.76 14.88
N PHE A 187 10.75 7.31 14.70
CA PHE A 187 10.14 6.29 15.56
C PHE A 187 10.65 4.87 15.28
N GLY A 188 11.28 4.65 14.13
CA GLY A 188 11.89 3.35 13.77
C GLY A 188 10.89 2.20 13.58
N SER A 189 9.59 2.48 13.56
CA SER A 189 8.51 1.50 13.40
C SER A 189 7.31 2.15 12.70
N LEU A 190 6.51 1.32 12.00
CA LEU A 190 5.23 1.71 11.43
C LEU A 190 4.05 1.34 12.34
N ASN A 191 4.31 0.73 13.50
CA ASN A 191 3.27 0.26 14.41
C ASN A 191 2.47 1.43 14.99
N GLY A 192 1.16 1.24 15.08
CA GLY A 192 0.24 2.25 15.62
C GLY A 192 0.13 3.50 14.75
N MET A 193 0.52 3.44 13.47
CA MET A 193 0.35 4.56 12.53
C MET A 193 -0.93 4.47 11.69
N GLN A 194 -1.65 3.35 11.72
CA GLN A 194 -2.87 3.12 10.96
C GLN A 194 -3.90 2.36 11.79
N GLY A 195 -5.17 2.72 11.66
CA GLY A 195 -6.23 2.06 12.40
C GLY A 195 -7.54 2.80 12.36
N ALA A 196 -8.44 2.35 13.23
CA ALA A 196 -9.76 2.93 13.35
C ALA A 196 -9.71 4.27 14.08
N ARG A 197 -10.65 5.16 13.75
CA ARG A 197 -10.83 6.44 14.44
C ARG A 197 -10.99 6.21 15.94
N GLY A 198 -10.27 7.00 16.74
CA GLY A 198 -10.27 6.89 18.20
C GLY A 198 -9.41 5.74 18.77
N THR A 199 -8.81 4.89 17.92
CA THR A 199 -7.90 3.81 18.35
C THR A 199 -6.43 4.08 18.04
N VAL A 200 -6.16 5.09 17.19
CA VAL A 200 -4.82 5.50 16.76
C VAL A 200 -4.52 6.91 17.26
N ASP A 201 -3.29 7.15 17.71
CA ASP A 201 -2.84 8.51 18.07
C ASP A 201 -2.84 9.39 16.82
N LYS A 202 -3.37 10.62 16.92
CA LYS A 202 -3.54 11.51 15.76
C LYS A 202 -2.21 11.86 15.10
N ARG A 203 -1.13 12.03 15.88
CA ARG A 203 0.18 12.36 15.31
C ARG A 203 0.78 11.16 14.61
N MET A 204 0.63 9.96 15.17
CA MET A 204 1.04 8.72 14.52
C MET A 204 0.25 8.42 13.25
N HIS A 205 -1.06 8.71 13.24
CA HIS A 205 -1.91 8.60 12.05
C HIS A 205 -1.47 9.55 10.94
N LEU A 206 -1.16 10.81 11.28
CA LEU A 206 -0.62 11.78 10.33
C LEU A 206 0.72 11.32 9.72
N TYR A 207 1.63 10.77 10.54
CA TYR A 207 2.87 10.18 10.05
C TYR A 207 2.62 8.96 9.16
N GLY A 208 1.69 8.08 9.54
CA GLY A 208 1.29 6.93 8.73
C GLY A 208 0.76 7.33 7.35
N THR A 209 -0.08 8.37 7.31
CA THR A 209 -0.62 8.93 6.06
C THR A 209 0.50 9.36 5.11
N ALA A 210 1.55 10.01 5.63
CA ALA A 210 2.69 10.46 4.83
C ALA A 210 3.69 9.33 4.47
N LEU A 211 3.98 8.44 5.42
CA LEU A 211 4.99 7.37 5.29
C LEU A 211 4.53 6.18 4.46
N GLY A 212 3.25 5.86 4.54
CA GLY A 212 2.71 4.62 4.00
C GLY A 212 1.21 4.72 3.83
N TRP A 213 0.78 5.61 2.95
CA TRP A 213 -0.62 5.74 2.61
C TRP A 213 -1.21 4.37 2.24
N GLY A 214 -2.26 3.97 2.98
CA GLY A 214 -2.95 2.72 2.74
C GLY A 214 -2.26 1.49 3.32
N LEU A 215 -1.31 1.64 4.25
CA LEU A 215 -0.84 0.55 5.11
C LEU A 215 -2.04 -0.07 5.85
N LEU A 216 -2.01 -1.40 6.04
CA LEU A 216 -3.04 -2.06 6.83
C LEU A 216 -2.86 -1.71 8.32
N PRO A 217 -3.95 -1.61 9.09
CA PRO A 217 -3.87 -1.54 10.55
C PRO A 217 -3.06 -2.71 11.13
N ASP A 218 -2.40 -2.46 12.25
CA ASP A 218 -1.50 -3.39 12.94
C ASP A 218 -2.08 -4.79 13.17
N LYS A 219 -3.39 -4.90 13.44
CA LYS A 219 -4.07 -6.18 13.66
C LYS A 219 -4.23 -7.02 12.38
N ASN A 220 -4.13 -6.40 11.21
CA ASN A 220 -4.32 -7.02 9.90
C ASN A 220 -2.98 -7.26 9.19
N ALA A 221 -1.97 -6.42 9.42
CA ALA A 221 -0.61 -6.70 8.99
C ALA A 221 0.44 -6.10 9.94
N GLN A 222 1.53 -6.84 10.15
CA GLN A 222 2.71 -6.40 10.88
C GLN A 222 3.93 -6.42 9.99
N TYR A 223 4.83 -5.45 10.23
CA TYR A 223 5.99 -5.18 9.40
C TYR A 223 7.24 -5.20 10.29
N LEU A 224 8.01 -6.30 10.24
CA LEU A 224 9.22 -6.45 11.03
C LEU A 224 10.43 -6.15 10.14
N SER A 225 11.07 -5.01 10.40
CA SER A 225 12.25 -4.56 9.64
C SER A 225 13.55 -5.09 10.25
N TYR A 226 14.49 -5.43 9.38
CA TYR A 226 15.90 -5.56 9.71
C TYR A 226 16.70 -4.66 8.75
N TYR A 227 17.62 -3.87 9.30
CA TYR A 227 18.50 -2.99 8.56
C TYR A 227 19.91 -3.55 8.68
N SER A 228 20.55 -3.89 7.56
CA SER A 228 21.90 -4.45 7.60
C SER A 228 22.90 -3.42 8.10
N GLN A 229 23.90 -3.86 8.87
CA GLN A 229 24.94 -3.01 9.45
C GLN A 229 26.28 -3.76 9.49
N GLY A 230 27.38 -3.02 9.48
CA GLY A 230 28.73 -3.60 9.55
C GLY A 230 28.98 -4.64 8.46
N GLN A 231 29.55 -5.78 8.82
CA GLN A 231 29.83 -6.87 7.86
C GLN A 231 28.58 -7.47 7.21
N ALA A 232 27.41 -7.38 7.86
CA ALA A 232 26.17 -7.87 7.27
C ALA A 232 25.62 -6.96 6.16
N ALA A 233 26.12 -5.72 6.06
CA ALA A 233 25.76 -4.77 5.01
C ALA A 233 26.60 -4.94 3.73
N ASP A 234 27.64 -5.77 3.75
CA ASP A 234 28.52 -6.04 2.61
C ASP A 234 27.95 -7.21 1.79
N ALA A 235 27.52 -6.93 0.55
CA ALA A 235 26.91 -7.92 -0.34
C ALA A 235 27.86 -9.05 -0.76
N THR A 236 29.17 -8.87 -0.59
CA THR A 236 30.18 -9.89 -0.89
C THR A 236 30.27 -10.99 0.17
N LYS A 237 29.59 -10.82 1.31
CA LYS A 237 29.55 -11.80 2.39
C LYS A 237 28.39 -12.78 2.23
N CYS A 238 28.58 -14.00 2.71
CA CYS A 238 27.47 -14.93 2.92
C CYS A 238 26.89 -14.69 4.32
N ILE A 239 25.64 -14.23 4.37
CA ILE A 239 24.94 -13.90 5.62
C ILE A 239 23.80 -14.89 5.80
N THR A 240 23.63 -15.43 7.00
CA THR A 240 22.63 -16.46 7.28
C THR A 240 21.78 -16.11 8.49
N ALA A 241 20.50 -16.44 8.43
CA ALA A 241 19.59 -16.30 9.56
C ALA A 241 18.53 -17.40 9.54
N THR A 242 18.24 -17.98 10.70
CA THR A 242 17.22 -19.04 10.86
C THR A 242 16.02 -18.50 11.62
N TYR A 243 14.88 -18.46 10.93
CA TYR A 243 13.63 -17.88 11.40
C TYR A 243 12.72 -18.98 11.92
N LYS A 244 12.04 -18.72 13.04
CA LYS A 244 10.80 -19.44 13.37
C LYS A 244 9.69 -18.94 12.45
N GLN A 245 8.64 -19.73 12.24
CA GLN A 245 7.47 -19.22 11.53
C GLN A 245 6.81 -18.12 12.37
N PRO A 246 6.54 -16.93 11.81
CA PRO A 246 5.77 -15.93 12.52
C PRO A 246 4.32 -16.43 12.69
N PRO A 247 3.71 -16.20 13.86
CA PRO A 247 2.38 -16.70 14.14
C PRO A 247 1.32 -15.90 13.37
N VAL A 248 0.49 -16.60 12.60
CA VAL A 248 -0.63 -16.07 11.81
C VAL A 248 -1.93 -16.78 12.20
N THR A 249 -3.06 -16.15 11.89
CA THR A 249 -4.40 -16.71 12.12
C THR A 249 -5.11 -16.98 10.80
N GLY A 250 -6.02 -17.97 10.79
CA GLY A 250 -6.86 -18.26 9.62
C GLY A 250 -6.07 -18.54 8.34
N ASN A 251 -6.40 -17.81 7.27
CA ASN A 251 -5.71 -17.83 5.98
C ASN A 251 -4.60 -16.77 5.88
N GLY A 252 -4.17 -16.22 7.01
CA GLY A 252 -3.01 -15.35 7.12
C GLY A 252 -1.75 -16.01 6.56
N PHE A 253 -0.77 -15.18 6.21
CA PHE A 253 0.48 -15.65 5.65
C PHE A 253 1.59 -14.64 5.94
N TYR A 254 2.82 -15.01 5.61
CA TYR A 254 3.95 -14.12 5.76
C TYR A 254 4.87 -14.19 4.55
N SER A 255 5.67 -13.14 4.41
CA SER A 255 6.71 -13.03 3.40
C SER A 255 7.92 -12.29 3.97
N ILE A 256 9.06 -12.50 3.34
CA ILE A 256 10.27 -11.71 3.53
C ILE A 256 10.57 -11.04 2.19
N THR A 257 10.74 -9.72 2.20
CA THR A 257 11.21 -8.97 1.03
C THR A 257 12.49 -8.23 1.34
N ILE A 258 13.45 -8.33 0.44
CA ILE A 258 14.75 -7.69 0.51
C ILE A 258 14.71 -6.44 -0.38
N TYR A 259 15.29 -5.35 0.13
CA TYR A 259 15.39 -4.07 -0.55
C TYR A 259 16.84 -3.62 -0.62
N ASN A 260 17.16 -2.81 -1.64
CA ASN A 260 18.41 -2.05 -1.64
C ASN A 260 18.35 -0.89 -0.62
N LYS A 261 19.44 -0.14 -0.50
CA LYS A 261 19.57 0.98 0.44
C LYS A 261 18.55 2.10 0.22
N GLU A 262 18.01 2.22 -0.99
CA GLU A 262 16.94 3.17 -1.33
C GLU A 262 15.53 2.63 -1.03
N GLY A 263 15.40 1.36 -0.64
CA GLY A 263 14.13 0.73 -0.32
C GLY A 263 13.39 0.12 -1.53
N TRP A 264 14.08 -0.11 -2.64
CA TRP A 264 13.54 -0.76 -3.85
C TRP A 264 13.89 -2.24 -3.89
N ILE A 265 13.00 -3.06 -4.45
CA ILE A 265 13.26 -4.48 -4.66
C ILE A 265 14.35 -4.59 -5.73
N ALA A 266 15.51 -5.14 -5.37
CA ALA A 266 16.69 -5.12 -6.23
C ALA A 266 16.70 -6.26 -7.26
N ASN A 267 16.07 -7.40 -6.96
CA ASN A 267 16.09 -8.57 -7.84
C ASN A 267 14.83 -9.44 -7.71
N GLU A 268 14.58 -10.28 -8.72
CA GLU A 268 13.42 -11.19 -8.74
C GLU A 268 13.41 -12.19 -7.58
N ARG A 269 14.60 -12.57 -7.09
CA ARG A 269 14.78 -13.49 -5.94
C ARG A 269 14.68 -12.79 -4.57
N SER A 270 14.39 -11.49 -4.53
CA SER A 270 14.30 -10.70 -3.29
C SER A 270 13.05 -10.98 -2.47
N VAL A 271 12.21 -11.94 -2.86
CA VAL A 271 10.96 -12.26 -2.15
C VAL A 271 10.93 -13.73 -1.80
N LEU A 272 10.77 -14.01 -0.51
CA LEU A 272 10.48 -15.34 0.01
C LEU A 272 9.08 -15.37 0.61
N ASN A 273 8.27 -16.33 0.21
CA ASN A 273 6.92 -16.56 0.73
C ASN A 273 6.57 -18.04 0.64
N LYS A 274 5.34 -18.41 1.00
CA LYS A 274 4.89 -19.81 1.04
C LYS A 274 5.10 -20.60 -0.26
N ASN A 275 5.27 -19.93 -1.41
CA ASN A 275 5.39 -20.59 -2.71
C ASN A 275 6.83 -20.94 -3.10
N ASN A 276 7.84 -20.37 -2.44
CA ASN A 276 9.26 -20.65 -2.73
C ASN A 276 10.12 -20.88 -1.48
N LEU A 277 9.54 -20.74 -0.28
CA LEU A 277 10.23 -20.98 0.98
C LEU A 277 10.33 -22.47 1.29
N LYS A 278 11.55 -22.94 1.58
CA LYS A 278 11.84 -24.29 2.03
C LYS A 278 12.07 -24.29 3.55
N PHE A 279 11.41 -25.23 4.24
CA PHE A 279 11.51 -25.39 5.68
C PHE A 279 12.57 -26.40 6.08
N ASN A 280 13.14 -26.20 7.26
CA ASN A 280 13.93 -27.17 7.99
C ASN A 280 12.99 -28.22 8.62
N GLN A 281 13.56 -29.35 9.09
CA GLN A 281 12.79 -30.44 9.69
C GLN A 281 12.03 -30.04 10.96
N ASP A 282 12.53 -29.05 11.71
CA ASP A 282 11.91 -28.51 12.92
C ASP A 282 10.83 -27.45 12.62
N GLY A 283 10.51 -27.22 11.34
CA GLY A 283 9.55 -26.21 10.88
C GLY A 283 10.10 -24.78 10.87
N SER A 284 11.35 -24.54 11.27
CA SER A 284 12.03 -23.26 11.03
C SER A 284 12.40 -23.11 9.54
N PHE A 285 12.90 -21.95 9.13
CA PHE A 285 13.48 -21.79 7.81
C PHE A 285 14.75 -20.94 7.86
N THR A 286 15.80 -21.39 7.18
CA THR A 286 17.06 -20.65 7.08
C THR A 286 17.10 -19.89 5.78
N VAL A 287 17.41 -18.59 5.84
CA VAL A 287 17.62 -17.74 4.66
C VAL A 287 19.11 -17.44 4.53
N ASN A 288 19.61 -17.56 3.30
CA ASN A 288 21.00 -17.29 2.94
C ASN A 288 21.02 -16.02 2.08
N TYR A 289 21.56 -14.93 2.61
CA TYR A 289 21.61 -13.61 1.98
C TYR A 289 23.00 -13.33 1.40
N GLY A 290 23.04 -12.68 0.24
CA GLY A 290 24.28 -12.21 -0.39
C GLY A 290 25.05 -13.32 -1.09
N ASN A 291 26.38 -13.27 -0.96
CA ASN A 291 27.30 -14.14 -1.69
C ASN A 291 27.46 -15.53 -1.03
N CYS A 292 26.33 -16.22 -0.83
CA CYS A 292 26.29 -17.61 -0.41
C CYS A 292 26.36 -18.57 -1.62
N PRO A 293 26.73 -19.86 -1.40
CA PRO A 293 26.70 -20.86 -2.48
C PRO A 293 25.34 -20.89 -3.20
N GLU A 294 25.35 -20.98 -4.53
CA GLU A 294 24.10 -20.89 -5.33
C GLU A 294 23.07 -21.98 -5.01
N ASN A 295 23.52 -23.13 -4.52
CA ASN A 295 22.66 -24.25 -4.11
C ASN A 295 22.15 -24.12 -2.66
N ALA A 296 22.47 -23.03 -1.95
CA ALA A 296 21.97 -22.80 -0.60
C ALA A 296 20.44 -22.68 -0.61
N ILE A 297 19.79 -23.29 0.39
CA ILE A 297 18.34 -23.18 0.54
C ILE A 297 17.92 -21.72 0.77
N ASN A 298 16.76 -21.33 0.23
CA ASN A 298 16.23 -19.96 0.37
C ASN A 298 17.29 -18.88 0.09
N HIS A 299 18.10 -19.05 -0.96
CA HIS A 299 19.16 -18.10 -1.31
C HIS A 299 18.56 -16.82 -1.91
N VAL A 300 18.91 -15.68 -1.33
CA VAL A 300 18.47 -14.35 -1.75
C VAL A 300 19.70 -13.45 -2.00
N PRO A 301 19.96 -13.07 -3.26
CA PRO A 301 20.97 -12.06 -3.56
C PRO A 301 20.61 -10.72 -2.92
N VAL A 302 21.62 -9.99 -2.44
CA VAL A 302 21.45 -8.66 -1.84
C VAL A 302 22.40 -7.65 -2.49
N THR A 303 22.12 -6.36 -2.28
CA THR A 303 23.04 -5.26 -2.59
C THR A 303 23.69 -4.76 -1.31
N ASP A 304 24.72 -3.90 -1.41
CA ASP A 304 25.28 -3.28 -0.22
C ASP A 304 24.23 -2.45 0.53
N ASN A 305 24.30 -2.45 1.86
CA ASN A 305 23.38 -1.74 2.76
C ASN A 305 21.91 -2.11 2.48
N TRP A 306 21.65 -3.40 2.25
CA TRP A 306 20.31 -3.92 2.04
C TRP A 306 19.48 -3.91 3.32
N ASP A 307 18.16 -3.90 3.13
CA ASP A 307 17.20 -4.02 4.21
C ASP A 307 16.29 -5.21 3.97
N MET A 308 15.70 -5.73 5.04
CA MET A 308 14.71 -6.79 5.00
C MET A 308 13.43 -6.32 5.67
N LEU A 309 12.29 -6.65 5.06
CA LEU A 309 10.99 -6.48 5.66
C LEU A 309 10.27 -7.82 5.67
N MET A 310 9.97 -8.32 6.87
CA MET A 310 9.03 -9.41 7.03
C MET A 310 7.62 -8.83 7.16
N ARG A 311 6.72 -9.26 6.28
CA ARG A 311 5.29 -8.94 6.34
C ARG A 311 4.57 -10.13 6.95
N VAL A 312 3.74 -9.89 7.95
CA VAL A 312 2.89 -10.89 8.57
C VAL A 312 1.44 -10.42 8.42
N TYR A 313 0.67 -11.10 7.59
CA TYR A 313 -0.74 -10.82 7.32
C TYR A 313 -1.64 -11.68 8.21
N GLU A 314 -2.67 -11.06 8.80
CA GLU A 314 -3.52 -11.62 9.86
C GLU A 314 -2.68 -12.22 11.02
N PRO A 315 -1.80 -11.42 11.63
CA PRO A 315 -0.94 -11.88 12.72
C PRO A 315 -1.76 -12.31 13.94
N ASP A 316 -1.33 -13.38 14.61
CA ASP A 316 -1.75 -13.60 16.01
C ASP A 316 -1.03 -12.56 16.87
N MET A 317 -1.73 -11.46 17.18
CA MET A 317 -1.13 -10.33 17.91
C MET A 317 -0.67 -10.68 19.33
N ASN A 318 -1.20 -11.74 19.94
CA ASN A 318 -0.74 -12.15 21.27
C ASN A 318 0.57 -12.93 21.16
N ALA A 319 0.64 -13.89 20.24
CA ALA A 319 1.85 -14.67 20.01
C ALA A 319 2.97 -13.83 19.36
N LEU A 320 2.63 -12.93 18.43
CA LEU A 320 3.61 -12.14 17.68
C LEU A 320 4.38 -11.14 18.56
N LYS A 321 3.81 -10.66 19.68
CA LYS A 321 4.53 -9.81 20.64
C LYS A 321 5.83 -10.44 21.15
N GLN A 322 5.85 -11.77 21.25
CA GLN A 322 7.01 -12.55 21.69
C GLN A 322 7.95 -12.91 20.54
N TYR A 323 7.51 -12.77 19.30
CA TYR A 323 8.31 -13.07 18.14
C TYR A 323 9.42 -12.03 17.96
N LYS A 324 10.65 -12.50 17.75
CA LYS A 324 11.81 -11.66 17.46
C LYS A 324 12.46 -12.14 16.18
N LEU A 325 12.87 -11.20 15.34
CA LEU A 325 13.72 -11.54 14.21
C LEU A 325 15.03 -12.18 14.74
N PRO A 326 15.52 -13.25 14.10
CA PRO A 326 16.76 -13.88 14.50
C PRO A 326 17.95 -12.95 14.28
N LYS A 327 19.04 -13.22 15.02
CA LYS A 327 20.33 -12.60 14.73
C LYS A 327 20.86 -13.16 13.41
N VAL A 328 21.45 -12.29 12.59
CA VAL A 328 22.20 -12.70 11.41
C VAL A 328 23.58 -13.20 11.80
N THR A 329 24.11 -14.15 11.04
CA THR A 329 25.47 -14.68 11.16
C THR A 329 26.19 -14.47 9.83
N VAL A 330 27.32 -13.76 9.86
CA VAL A 330 28.22 -13.61 8.70
C VAL A 330 29.16 -14.81 8.69
N LYS A 331 29.26 -15.49 7.55
CA LYS A 331 30.14 -16.65 7.34
C LYS A 331 31.45 -16.24 6.68
#